data_AF-A0A951MRQ9-F1
#
_entry.id   AF-A0A951MRQ9-F1
#
_cell.length_a   1.000
_cell.length_b   1.000
_cell.length_c   1.000
_cell.angle_alpha   90.00
_cell.angle_beta   90.00
_cell.angle_gamma   90.00
#
_symmetry.space_group_name_H-M   'P 1'
#
loop_
_entity.id
_entity.type
_entity.pdbx_description
1 polymer ?
#
loop_
_entity_poly.entity_id
_entity_poly.type
_entity_poly.pdbx_seq_one_letter_code
_entity_poly.pdbx_strand_id
1 'polypeptide(L)'
;MRDARSRWPFGERHEEERLSALLDDELDDDEALAVTRHVARCQRCERELTAIRLARLALRALPAVEPPAELCRALLRPPRRAPRRWRWAAASVAGGLLVGAAAFLAGHDGGTIAPPVHVFVVDHAVRSDSGPVLRPVDVDR
;
A
#
# COMPACT_ATOMS: atom_id res chain seq x y z
N MET A 1 -36.44 18.40 36.06
CA MET A 1 -36.67 18.58 34.61
C MET A 1 -35.60 19.52 34.09
N ARG A 2 -34.51 18.98 33.53
CA ARG A 2 -33.41 19.76 32.93
C ARG A 2 -33.26 19.33 31.49
N ASP A 3 -33.22 20.32 30.61
CA ASP A 3 -33.19 20.22 29.17
C ASP A 3 -31.90 19.54 28.69
N ALA A 4 -32.03 18.44 27.96
CA ALA A 4 -30.93 17.55 27.53
C ALA A 4 -30.73 17.61 26.00
N ARG A 5 -30.97 18.78 25.39
CA ARG A 5 -30.85 19.01 23.96
C ARG A 5 -29.95 20.20 23.68
N SER A 6 -28.69 19.94 23.28
CA SER A 6 -27.91 20.75 22.31
C SER A 6 -26.39 20.65 22.45
N ARG A 7 -25.84 20.01 23.49
CA ARG A 7 -24.39 20.09 23.75
C ARG A 7 -23.62 18.96 23.05
N TRP A 8 -23.31 19.14 21.77
CA TRP A 8 -22.19 18.45 21.13
C TRP A 8 -20.88 19.02 21.73
N PRO A 9 -19.80 18.23 21.96
CA PRO A 9 -18.71 18.66 22.83
C PRO A 9 -17.67 19.59 22.19
N PHE A 10 -17.79 19.97 20.92
CA PHE A 10 -16.70 20.61 20.17
C PHE A 10 -17.22 21.76 19.32
N GLY A 11 -16.57 22.92 19.46
CA GLY A 11 -17.10 24.24 19.07
C GLY A 11 -17.26 24.48 17.56
N GLU A 12 -17.93 25.60 17.26
CA GLU A 12 -18.50 26.01 15.97
C GLU A 12 -17.62 25.86 14.71
N ARG A 13 -16.29 25.68 14.84
CA ARG A 13 -15.38 25.49 13.70
C ARG A 13 -15.35 24.06 13.14
N HIS A 14 -15.74 23.05 13.93
CA HIS A 14 -15.73 21.65 13.48
C HIS A 14 -17.03 21.19 12.81
N GLU A 15 -18.07 22.02 12.82
CA GLU A 15 -19.35 21.70 12.19
C GLU A 15 -19.25 21.76 10.66
N GLU A 16 -18.60 22.80 10.12
CA GLU A 16 -18.35 22.99 8.69
C GLU A 16 -17.54 21.84 8.07
N GLU A 17 -16.44 21.47 8.73
CA GLU A 17 -15.56 20.37 8.30
C GLU A 17 -16.33 19.04 8.21
N ARG A 18 -17.16 18.73 9.21
CA ARG A 18 -17.96 17.51 9.23
C ARG A 18 -19.06 17.50 8.17
N LEU A 19 -19.66 18.65 7.87
CA LEU A 19 -20.63 18.76 6.77
C LEU A 19 -19.95 18.54 5.41
N SER A 20 -18.72 19.04 5.22
CA SER A 20 -17.94 18.76 4.02
C SER A 20 -17.59 17.28 3.93
N ALA A 21 -17.02 16.71 4.99
CA ALA A 21 -16.66 15.28 5.06
C ALA A 21 -17.87 14.37 4.81
N LEU A 22 -19.05 14.71 5.34
CA LEU A 22 -20.30 13.98 5.05
C LEU A 22 -20.66 14.01 3.56
N LEU A 23 -20.44 15.14 2.88
CA LEU A 23 -20.77 15.27 1.46
C LEU A 23 -19.71 14.66 0.53
N ASP A 24 -18.51 14.41 1.02
CA ASP A 24 -17.40 13.79 0.29
C ASP A 24 -17.21 12.30 0.63
N ASP A 25 -18.10 11.75 1.45
CA ASP A 25 -18.11 10.33 1.89
C ASP A 25 -16.85 9.94 2.70
N GLU A 26 -16.36 10.88 3.50
CA GLU A 26 -15.12 10.73 4.29
C GLU A 26 -15.37 10.40 5.78
N LEU A 27 -16.63 10.38 6.22
CA LEU A 27 -17.01 9.99 7.58
C LEU A 27 -17.25 8.48 7.66
N ASP A 28 -16.95 7.88 8.81
CA ASP A 28 -17.41 6.52 9.08
C ASP A 28 -18.94 6.46 9.30
N ASP A 29 -19.51 5.25 9.33
CA ASP A 29 -20.96 5.03 9.44
C ASP A 29 -21.56 5.67 10.71
N ASP A 30 -20.87 5.58 11.84
CA ASP A 30 -21.34 6.10 13.13
C ASP A 30 -21.29 7.63 13.15
N GLU A 31 -20.23 8.21 12.60
CA GLU A 31 -20.05 9.64 12.44
C GLU A 31 -21.04 10.24 11.45
N ALA A 32 -21.27 9.58 10.31
CA ALA A 32 -22.25 10.01 9.31
C ALA A 32 -23.67 9.99 9.89
N LEU A 33 -24.03 8.95 10.64
CA LEU A 33 -25.33 8.87 11.33
C LEU A 33 -25.49 9.96 12.39
N ALA A 34 -24.43 10.23 13.16
CA ALA A 34 -24.38 11.29 14.15
C ALA A 34 -24.63 12.67 13.53
N VAL A 35 -23.88 13.02 12.47
CA VAL A 35 -24.01 14.32 11.77
C VAL A 35 -25.38 14.44 11.12
N THR A 36 -25.88 13.40 10.45
CA THR A 36 -27.21 13.40 9.83
C THR A 36 -28.32 13.65 10.86
N ARG A 37 -28.24 13.01 12.03
CA ARG A 37 -29.19 13.22 13.14
C ARG A 37 -29.13 14.64 13.69
N HIS A 38 -27.95 15.24 13.75
CA HIS A 38 -27.78 16.62 14.16
C HIS A 38 -28.41 17.59 13.15
N VAL A 39 -28.10 17.43 11.86
CA VAL A 39 -28.65 18.26 10.77
C VAL A 39 -30.17 18.24 10.78
N ALA A 40 -30.78 17.06 10.99
CA ALA A 40 -32.23 16.92 11.07
C ALA A 40 -32.89 17.70 12.24
N ARG A 41 -32.11 18.21 13.19
CA ARG A 41 -32.60 18.93 14.38
C ARG A 41 -32.04 20.35 14.50
N CYS A 42 -31.09 20.74 13.66
CA CYS A 42 -30.40 22.02 13.73
C CYS A 42 -30.58 22.82 12.43
N GLN A 43 -31.44 23.85 12.47
CA GLN A 43 -31.73 24.69 11.31
C GLN A 43 -30.53 25.50 10.80
N ARG A 44 -29.50 25.75 11.63
CA ARG A 44 -28.24 26.35 11.17
C ARG A 44 -27.51 25.40 10.23
N CYS A 45 -27.23 24.17 10.70
CA CYS A 45 -26.51 23.16 9.92
C CYS A 45 -27.31 22.68 8.70
N GLU A 46 -28.64 22.65 8.76
CA GLU A 46 -29.48 22.35 7.59
C GLU A 46 -29.33 23.42 6.49
N ARG A 47 -29.37 24.71 6.86
CA ARG A 47 -29.18 25.82 5.91
C ARG A 47 -27.80 25.80 5.29
N GLU A 48 -26.79 25.50 6.11
CA GLU A 48 -25.40 25.40 5.68
C GLU A 48 -25.17 24.23 4.73
N LEU A 49 -25.65 23.04 5.08
CA LEU A 49 -25.59 21.87 4.20
C LEU A 49 -26.30 22.12 2.86
N THR A 50 -27.43 22.82 2.91
CA THR A 50 -28.18 23.23 1.70
C THR A 50 -27.37 24.21 0.86
N ALA A 51 -26.73 25.20 1.47
CA ALA A 51 -25.88 26.17 0.77
C ALA A 51 -24.70 25.48 0.05
N ILE A 52 -24.02 24.55 0.74
CA ILE A 52 -22.91 23.78 0.16
C ILE A 52 -23.42 22.92 -1.01
N ARG A 53 -24.57 22.24 -0.86
CA ARG A 53 -25.18 21.45 -1.94
C ARG A 53 -25.51 22.29 -3.17
N LEU A 54 -26.08 23.48 -2.98
CA LEU A 54 -26.38 24.41 -4.07
C LEU A 54 -25.11 24.90 -4.78
N ALA A 55 -24.06 25.22 -4.02
CA ALA A 55 -22.76 25.59 -4.60
C ALA A 55 -22.17 24.44 -5.44
N ARG A 56 -22.19 23.19 -4.94
CA ARG A 56 -21.73 22.01 -5.70
C ARG A 56 -22.54 21.80 -6.98
N LEU A 57 -23.86 21.98 -6.93
CA LEU A 57 -24.72 21.89 -8.12
C LEU A 57 -24.38 22.97 -9.14
N ALA A 58 -24.18 24.21 -8.70
CA ALA A 58 -23.80 25.32 -9.58
C ALA A 58 -22.45 25.07 -10.26
N LEU A 59 -21.44 24.59 -9.52
CA LEU A 59 -20.14 24.22 -10.08
C LEU A 59 -20.25 23.07 -11.09
N ARG A 60 -21.06 22.05 -10.81
CA ARG A 60 -21.29 20.92 -11.73
C ARG A 60 -22.09 21.31 -12.97
N ALA A 61 -22.86 22.40 -12.91
CA ALA A 61 -23.61 22.94 -14.03
C ALA A 61 -22.75 23.80 -14.97
N LEU A 62 -21.49 24.08 -14.62
CA LEU A 62 -20.58 24.80 -15.52
C LEU A 62 -20.36 24.00 -16.81
N PRO A 63 -20.29 24.67 -17.97
CA PRO A 63 -20.00 24.00 -19.22
C PRO A 63 -18.62 23.33 -19.18
N ALA A 64 -18.51 22.16 -19.80
CA ALA A 64 -17.22 21.52 -19.98
C ALA A 64 -16.30 22.43 -20.81
N VAL A 65 -15.10 22.70 -20.31
CA VAL A 65 -14.08 23.46 -21.02
C VAL A 65 -13.22 22.48 -21.79
N GLU A 66 -13.21 22.61 -23.12
CA GLU A 66 -12.34 21.79 -23.96
C GLU A 66 -10.87 22.20 -23.72
N PRO A 67 -9.97 21.26 -23.37
CA PRO A 67 -8.57 21.57 -23.17
C PRO A 67 -7.91 22.04 -24.49
N PRO A 68 -6.93 22.95 -24.45
CA PRO A 68 -6.17 23.34 -25.64
C PRO A 68 -5.52 22.12 -26.32
N ALA A 69 -5.60 22.03 -27.65
CA ALA A 69 -5.05 20.90 -28.41
C ALA A 69 -3.54 20.67 -28.17
N GLU A 70 -2.82 21.73 -27.85
CA GLU A 70 -1.40 21.80 -27.53
C GLU A 70 -1.11 21.03 -26.24
N LEU A 71 -1.99 21.10 -25.25
CA LEU A 71 -1.89 20.34 -24.01
C LEU A 71 -2.03 18.84 -24.31
N CYS A 72 -3.05 18.46 -25.07
CA CYS A 72 -3.26 17.07 -25.48
C CYS A 72 -2.05 16.53 -26.27
N ARG A 73 -1.51 17.31 -27.20
CA ARG A 73 -0.30 16.95 -27.96
C ARG A 73 0.95 16.81 -27.08
N ALA A 74 1.11 17.66 -26.07
CA ALA A 74 2.23 17.59 -25.14
C ALA A 74 2.16 16.32 -24.28
N LEU A 75 0.97 15.95 -23.79
CA LEU A 75 0.76 14.74 -22.99
C LEU A 75 0.95 13.45 -23.80
N LEU A 76 0.54 13.46 -25.07
CA LEU A 76 0.70 12.31 -25.97
C LEU A 76 2.10 12.19 -26.59
N ARG A 77 3.02 13.12 -26.28
CA ARG A 77 4.36 13.09 -26.85
C ARG A 77 5.13 11.87 -26.30
N PRO A 78 5.65 10.98 -27.15
CA PRO A 78 6.42 9.85 -26.68
C PRO A 78 7.66 10.32 -25.91
N PRO A 79 8.13 9.57 -24.90
CA PRO A 79 9.32 9.91 -24.16
C PRO A 79 10.50 10.08 -25.13
N ARG A 80 11.32 11.11 -24.89
CA ARG A 80 12.51 11.33 -25.70
C ARG A 80 13.39 10.09 -25.64
N ARG A 81 13.87 9.63 -26.80
CA ARG A 81 14.79 8.48 -26.88
C ARG A 81 15.93 8.69 -25.89
N ALA A 82 16.25 7.65 -25.13
CA ALA A 82 17.33 7.69 -24.16
C ALA A 82 18.63 8.18 -24.85
N PRO A 83 19.40 9.06 -24.19
CA PRO A 83 20.60 9.63 -24.80
C PRO A 83 21.62 8.53 -25.09
N ARG A 84 22.45 8.71 -26.12
CA ARG A 84 23.42 7.70 -26.60
C ARG A 84 24.30 7.10 -25.49
N ARG A 85 24.58 7.85 -24.42
CA ARG A 85 25.30 7.37 -23.22
C ARG A 85 24.62 6.20 -22.49
N TRP A 86 23.29 6.16 -22.49
CA TRP A 86 22.52 5.05 -21.91
C TRP A 86 22.66 3.76 -22.74
N ARG A 87 22.90 3.87 -24.06
CA ARG A 87 23.19 2.70 -24.90
C ARG A 87 24.52 2.05 -24.50
N TRP A 88 25.53 2.87 -24.16
CA TRP A 88 26.80 2.37 -23.66
C TRP A 88 26.66 1.78 -22.26
N ALA A 89 25.90 2.41 -21.36
CA ALA A 89 25.59 1.84 -20.05
C ALA A 89 24.88 0.48 -20.16
N ALA A 90 23.86 0.36 -21.02
CA ALA A 90 23.17 -0.89 -21.26
C ALA A 90 24.10 -1.96 -21.88
N ALA A 91 24.98 -1.57 -22.81
CA ALA A 91 25.98 -2.47 -23.38
C ALA A 91 26.99 -2.96 -22.32
N SER A 92 27.41 -2.10 -21.39
CA SER A 92 28.30 -2.49 -20.29
C SER A 92 27.63 -3.48 -19.33
N VAL A 93 26.35 -3.28 -19.00
CA VAL A 93 25.60 -4.22 -18.15
C VAL A 93 25.44 -5.58 -18.83
N ALA A 94 25.04 -5.59 -20.11
CA ALA A 94 24.91 -6.83 -20.88
C ALA A 94 26.25 -7.57 -21.02
N GLY A 95 27.34 -6.83 -21.29
CA GLY A 95 28.69 -7.39 -21.31
C GLY A 95 29.11 -7.99 -19.97
N GLY A 96 28.85 -7.28 -18.86
CA GLY A 96 29.14 -7.78 -17.51
C GLY A 96 28.37 -9.05 -17.16
N LEU A 97 27.08 -9.13 -17.51
CA LEU A 97 26.27 -10.34 -17.32
C LEU A 97 26.80 -11.53 -18.12
N LEU A 98 27.17 -11.32 -19.38
CA LEU A 98 27.74 -12.38 -20.23
C LEU A 98 29.06 -12.89 -19.67
N VAL A 99 29.95 -11.99 -19.24
CA VAL A 99 31.22 -12.35 -18.62
C VAL A 99 31.00 -13.10 -17.30
N GLY A 100 30.09 -12.62 -16.45
CA GLY A 100 29.75 -13.28 -15.20
C GLY A 100 29.15 -14.67 -15.38
N ALA A 101 28.24 -14.83 -16.35
CA ALA A 101 27.66 -16.13 -16.69
C ALA A 101 28.72 -17.11 -17.23
N ALA A 102 29.63 -16.65 -18.09
CA ALA A 102 30.73 -17.46 -18.59
C ALA A 102 31.68 -17.89 -17.46
N ALA A 103 32.01 -16.99 -16.53
CA ALA A 103 32.82 -17.30 -15.37
C ALA A 103 32.13 -18.31 -14.43
N PHE A 104 30.82 -18.17 -14.20
CA PHE A 104 30.05 -19.11 -13.38
C PHE A 104 30.01 -20.51 -14.01
N LEU A 105 29.78 -20.61 -15.32
CA LEU A 105 29.78 -21.88 -16.03
C LEU A 105 31.17 -22.53 -16.07
N ALA A 106 32.23 -21.74 -16.19
CA ALA A 106 33.61 -22.22 -16.19
C ALA A 106 34.11 -22.63 -14.79
N GLY A 107 33.57 -22.03 -13.73
CA GLY A 107 33.94 -22.30 -12.34
C GLY A 107 33.04 -23.31 -11.62
N HIS A 108 32.08 -23.92 -12.31
CA HIS A 108 31.22 -24.95 -11.72
C HIS A 108 31.97 -26.29 -11.67
N ASP A 109 32.89 -26.42 -10.71
CA ASP A 109 33.42 -27.72 -10.32
C ASP A 109 32.24 -28.50 -9.71
N GLY A 110 31.72 -29.48 -10.44
CA GLY A 110 30.53 -30.28 -10.11
C GLY A 110 30.72 -31.22 -8.91
N GLY A 111 31.38 -30.75 -7.86
CA GLY A 111 31.50 -31.46 -6.60
C GLY A 111 30.11 -31.69 -6.03
N THR A 112 29.71 -32.96 -5.96
CA THR A 112 28.54 -33.39 -5.20
C THR A 112 28.71 -32.90 -3.77
N ILE A 113 28.03 -31.81 -3.43
CA ILE A 113 27.93 -31.35 -2.05
C ILE A 113 27.16 -32.45 -1.33
N ALA A 114 27.88 -33.30 -0.59
CA ALA A 114 27.28 -34.23 0.36
C ALA A 114 27.13 -33.45 1.68
N PRO A 115 25.95 -32.86 1.96
CA PRO A 115 25.74 -32.18 3.23
C PRO A 115 25.93 -33.17 4.38
N PRO A 116 26.54 -32.78 5.50
CA PRO A 116 26.78 -33.66 6.64
C PRO A 116 25.49 -33.87 7.44
N VAL A 117 24.48 -34.48 6.81
CA VAL A 117 23.16 -34.73 7.38
C VAL A 117 23.23 -35.57 8.66
N HIS A 118 24.26 -36.40 8.80
CA HIS A 118 24.50 -37.19 10.01
C HIS A 118 24.69 -36.33 11.27
N VAL A 119 25.23 -35.11 11.15
CA VAL A 119 25.41 -34.19 12.28
C VAL A 119 24.07 -33.64 12.76
N PHE A 120 23.18 -33.32 11.82
CA PHE A 120 21.86 -32.76 12.12
C PHE A 120 20.87 -33.79 12.65
N VAL A 121 21.00 -35.06 12.23
CA VAL A 121 20.15 -36.16 12.73
C VAL A 121 20.40 -36.44 14.22
N VAL A 122 21.65 -36.39 14.68
CA VAL A 122 22.01 -36.58 16.10
C VAL A 122 21.46 -35.45 16.96
N ASP A 123 21.63 -34.20 16.52
CA ASP A 123 21.16 -33.01 17.25
C ASP A 123 19.62 -32.97 17.32
N HIS A 124 18.94 -33.39 16.24
CA HIS A 124 17.49 -33.55 16.25
C HIS A 124 17.05 -34.66 17.20
N ALA A 125 17.68 -35.83 17.18
CA ALA A 125 17.32 -36.94 18.07
C ALA A 125 17.51 -36.63 19.56
N VAL A 126 18.49 -35.78 19.90
CA VAL A 126 18.72 -35.32 21.28
C VAL A 126 17.69 -34.26 21.71
N ARG A 127 17.20 -33.41 20.79
CA ARG A 127 16.22 -32.36 21.10
C ARG A 127 14.76 -32.78 21.00
N SER A 128 14.43 -33.64 20.05
CA SER A 128 13.10 -34.24 19.95
C SER A 128 13.09 -35.43 20.90
N ASP A 129 12.49 -35.27 22.07
CA ASP A 129 12.32 -36.29 23.12
C ASP A 129 11.54 -37.54 22.60
N SER A 130 12.17 -38.28 21.69
CA SER A 130 11.60 -39.38 20.90
C SER A 130 12.16 -40.70 21.40
N GLY A 131 11.99 -40.99 22.69
CA GLY A 131 12.32 -42.28 23.29
C GLY A 131 13.83 -42.60 23.37
N PRO A 132 14.22 -43.67 24.08
CA PRO A 132 15.59 -43.86 24.51
C PRO A 132 16.52 -44.17 23.33
N VAL A 133 17.60 -43.39 23.21
CA VAL A 133 18.77 -43.77 22.41
C VAL A 133 19.40 -45.01 23.06
N LEU A 134 19.17 -46.19 22.48
CA LEU A 134 19.90 -47.39 22.87
C LEU A 134 21.39 -47.18 22.55
N ARG A 135 22.26 -47.30 23.56
CA ARG A 135 23.71 -47.35 23.31
C ARG A 135 24.00 -48.51 22.36
N PRO A 136 24.88 -48.33 21.36
CA PRO A 136 25.35 -49.47 20.58
C PRO A 136 25.99 -50.47 21.56
N VAL A 137 25.54 -51.71 21.49
CA VAL A 137 26.19 -52.83 22.17
C VAL A 137 27.58 -52.96 21.56
N ASP A 138 28.62 -52.89 22.39
CA ASP A 138 29.97 -53.27 21.97
C ASP A 138 29.94 -54.75 21.61
N VAL A 139 30.04 -55.02 20.31
CA VAL A 139 30.27 -56.37 19.78
C VAL A 139 31.75 -56.45 19.47
N ASP A 140 32.56 -56.54 20.52
CA ASP A 140 33.91 -57.08 20.39
C ASP A 140 34.28 -57.80 21.69
N ARG A 141 34.40 -59.12 21.56
CA ARG A 141 35.00 -60.04 22.52
C ARG A 141 36.01 -60.90 21.78
#